data_AF-A0A3D0X3W5-F1
#
_entry.id   AF-A0A3D0X3W5-F1
#
_cell.length_a   1.000
_cell.length_b   1.000
_cell.length_c   1.000
_cell.angle_alpha   90.00
_cell.angle_beta   90.00
_cell.angle_gamma   90.00
#
_symmetry.space_group_name_H-M   'P 1'
#
loop_
_entity.id
_entity.type
_entity.pdbx_description
1 polymer ?
#
loop_
_entity_poly.entity_id
_entity_poly.type
_entity_poly.pdbx_seq_one_letter_code
_entity_poly.pdbx_strand_id
1 'polypeptide(L)'
;MEKAMLIIVVLVGVGAVFGVVLALANKKFAMAVNPLIHEVEEILPKGQCGACGFAGCAKYAEAVVEDPDVAPNLCVPGKAAVAEKVAELTGKKAEASEPKYAHLKCRGTKTA
;
A
#
# COMPACT_ATOMS: atom_id res chain seq x y z
N MET A 1 -6.88 40.17 27.42
CA MET A 1 -8.14 39.70 26.82
C MET A 1 -8.18 39.99 25.33
N GLU A 2 -8.00 41.25 24.90
CA GLU A 2 -8.06 41.65 23.48
C GLU A 2 -7.04 40.95 22.56
N LYS A 3 -5.76 40.87 22.96
CA LYS A 3 -4.72 40.18 22.18
C LYS A 3 -4.99 38.68 22.01
N ALA A 4 -5.64 38.03 22.98
CA ALA A 4 -5.95 36.60 22.90
C ALA A 4 -7.04 36.32 21.86
N MET A 5 -8.07 37.18 21.77
CA MET A 5 -9.08 37.07 20.71
C MET A 5 -8.48 37.26 19.32
N LEU A 6 -7.57 38.22 19.16
CA LEU A 6 -6.91 38.51 17.88
C LEU A 6 -6.10 37.30 17.37
N ILE A 7 -5.37 36.63 18.27
CA ILE A 7 -4.62 35.41 17.95
C ILE A 7 -5.57 34.29 17.48
N ILE A 8 -6.70 34.10 18.17
CA ILE A 8 -7.68 33.06 17.80
C ILE A 8 -8.27 33.33 16.40
N VAL A 9 -8.63 34.58 16.11
CA VAL A 9 -9.17 34.96 14.79
C VAL A 9 -8.15 34.74 13.68
N VAL A 10 -6.88 35.11 13.91
CA VAL A 10 -5.81 34.87 12.92
C VAL A 10 -5.59 33.38 12.69
N LEU A 11 -5.52 32.56 13.75
CA LEU A 11 -5.33 31.11 13.63
C LEU A 11 -6.49 30.43 12.90
N VAL A 12 -7.73 30.82 13.21
CA VAL A 12 -8.93 30.29 12.51
C VAL A 12 -8.93 30.72 11.05
N GLY A 13 -8.60 31.98 10.75
CA GLY A 13 -8.54 32.49 9.37
C GLY A 13 -7.50 31.75 8.53
N VAL A 14 -6.29 31.55 9.09
CA VAL A 14 -5.22 30.80 8.44
C VAL A 14 -5.64 29.34 8.23
N GLY A 15 -6.20 28.69 9.25
CA GLY A 15 -6.70 27.31 9.14
C GLY A 15 -7.80 27.14 8.09
N ALA A 16 -8.75 28.08 8.02
CA ALA A 16 -9.82 28.08 7.03
C ALA A 16 -9.28 28.24 5.61
N VAL A 17 -8.33 29.17 5.40
CA VAL A 17 -7.71 29.38 4.08
C VAL A 17 -6.96 28.13 3.62
N PHE A 18 -6.09 27.57 4.46
CA PHE A 18 -5.37 26.34 4.11
C PHE A 18 -6.31 25.14 3.93
N GLY A 19 -7.36 25.03 4.75
CA GLY A 19 -8.37 23.98 4.63
C GLY A 19 -9.13 24.03 3.30
N VAL A 20 -9.58 25.22 2.88
CA VAL A 20 -10.27 25.40 1.59
C VAL A 20 -9.35 25.10 0.42
N VAL A 21 -8.10 25.57 0.47
CA VAL A 21 -7.12 25.30 -0.59
C VAL A 21 -6.85 23.80 -0.71
N LEU A 22 -6.65 23.09 0.40
CA LEU A 22 -6.45 21.63 0.41
C LEU A 22 -7.69 20.87 -0.07
N ALA A 23 -8.89 21.31 0.32
CA ALA A 23 -10.14 20.68 -0.14
C ALA A 23 -10.33 20.81 -1.66
N LEU A 24 -10.03 21.99 -2.22
CA LEU A 24 -10.08 22.21 -3.66
C LEU A 24 -9.00 21.41 -4.40
N ALA A 25 -7.79 21.36 -3.85
CA ALA A 25 -6.72 20.54 -4.42
C ALA A 25 -7.09 19.05 -4.42
N ASN A 26 -7.60 18.52 -3.30
CA ASN A 26 -8.02 17.12 -3.20
C ASN A 26 -9.09 16.77 -4.24
N LYS A 27 -10.09 17.64 -4.43
CA LYS A 27 -11.14 17.41 -5.43
C LYS A 27 -10.64 17.48 -6.88
N LYS A 28 -9.68 18.36 -7.16
CA LYS A 28 -9.14 18.57 -8.52
C LYS A 28 -8.11 17.52 -8.92
N PHE A 29 -7.34 17.00 -7.95
CA PHE A 29 -6.31 15.98 -8.17
C PHE A 29 -6.75 14.57 -7.75
N ALA A 30 -8.05 14.37 -7.49
CA ALA A 30 -8.61 13.04 -7.25
C ALA A 30 -8.40 12.18 -8.50
N MET A 31 -7.35 11.36 -8.48
CA MET A 31 -7.06 10.39 -9.52
C MET A 31 -8.07 9.25 -9.40
N ALA A 32 -8.63 8.82 -10.53
CA ALA A 32 -9.51 7.66 -10.55
C ALA A 32 -8.69 6.40 -10.25
N VAL A 33 -8.69 5.97 -8.99
CA VAL A 33 -8.07 4.71 -8.59
C VAL A 33 -8.95 3.58 -9.10
N ASN A 34 -8.36 2.62 -9.82
CA ASN A 34 -9.09 1.44 -10.27
C ASN A 34 -9.59 0.67 -9.03
N PRO A 35 -10.91 0.43 -8.87
CA PRO A 35 -11.46 -0.21 -7.68
C PRO A 35 -10.87 -1.61 -7.41
N LEU A 36 -10.41 -2.30 -8.46
CA LEU A 36 -9.73 -3.60 -8.36
C LEU A 36 -8.46 -3.56 -7.51
N ILE A 37 -7.75 -2.42 -7.50
CA ILE A 37 -6.52 -2.25 -6.71
C ILE A 37 -6.83 -2.33 -5.22
N HIS A 38 -7.94 -1.71 -4.80
CA HIS A 38 -8.38 -1.75 -3.41
C HIS A 38 -8.82 -3.15 -2.99
N GLU A 39 -9.55 -3.87 -3.84
CA GLU A 39 -9.97 -5.25 -3.57
C GLU A 39 -8.76 -6.18 -3.38
N VAL A 40 -7.75 -6.05 -4.24
CA VAL A 40 -6.51 -6.81 -4.13
C VAL A 40 -5.73 -6.43 -2.86
N GLU A 41 -5.66 -5.13 -2.53
CA GLU A 41 -5.01 -4.64 -1.31
C GLU A 41 -5.66 -5.17 -0.02
N GLU A 42 -6.98 -5.32 0.01
CA GLU A 42 -7.70 -5.85 1.16
C GLU A 42 -7.45 -7.33 1.43
N ILE A 43 -7.20 -8.10 0.37
CA ILE A 43 -6.89 -9.53 0.47
C ILE A 43 -5.44 -9.77 0.88
N LEU A 44 -4.55 -8.81 0.58
CA LEU A 44 -3.17 -8.85 1.01
C LEU A 44 -3.04 -8.71 2.53
N PRO A 45 -2.04 -9.35 3.16
CA PRO A 45 -1.87 -9.34 4.63
C PRO A 45 -1.42 -7.98 5.20
N LYS A 46 -1.41 -6.89 4.42
CA LYS A 46 -1.02 -5.51 4.78
C LYS A 46 0.29 -5.36 5.57
N GLY A 47 1.19 -6.34 5.48
CA GLY A 47 2.41 -6.40 6.29
C GLY A 47 3.59 -5.54 5.80
N GLN A 48 3.45 -4.82 4.67
CA GLN A 48 4.48 -3.92 4.10
C GLN A 48 5.91 -4.49 4.09
N CYS A 49 6.05 -5.81 3.93
CA CYS A 49 7.30 -6.53 4.16
C CYS A 49 8.30 -6.47 2.99
N GLY A 50 7.89 -5.97 1.82
CA GLY A 50 8.74 -5.87 0.63
C GLY A 50 9.20 -7.21 0.02
N ALA A 51 8.77 -8.36 0.54
CA ALA A 51 9.21 -9.68 0.08
C ALA A 51 8.85 -9.99 -1.38
N CYS A 52 7.85 -9.30 -1.93
CA CYS A 52 7.44 -9.37 -3.33
C CYS A 52 8.27 -8.48 -4.28
N GLY A 53 9.21 -7.68 -3.75
CA GLY A 53 10.02 -6.74 -4.55
C GLY A 53 9.42 -5.34 -4.74
N PHE A 54 8.23 -5.09 -4.19
CA PHE A 54 7.53 -3.80 -4.24
C PHE A 54 7.61 -3.05 -2.91
N ALA A 55 7.55 -1.72 -2.96
CA ALA A 55 7.65 -0.85 -1.79
C ALA A 55 6.54 -1.04 -0.74
N GLY A 56 5.43 -1.69 -1.09
CA GLY A 56 4.33 -1.99 -0.17
C GLY A 56 3.22 -2.80 -0.81
N CYS A 57 2.24 -3.22 0.01
CA CYS A 57 1.09 -4.00 -0.44
C CYS A 57 0.24 -3.25 -1.48
N ALA A 58 0.02 -1.94 -1.29
CA ALA A 58 -0.67 -1.10 -2.26
C ALA A 58 0.06 -1.05 -3.61
N LYS A 59 1.39 -0.92 -3.62
CA LYS A 59 2.18 -0.90 -4.86
C LYS A 59 2.23 -2.24 -5.56
N TYR A 60 2.20 -3.34 -4.81
CA TYR A 60 2.02 -4.65 -5.40
C TYR A 60 0.61 -4.84 -5.98
N ALA A 61 -0.43 -4.34 -5.30
CA ALA A 61 -1.81 -4.40 -5.78
C ALA A 61 -2.01 -3.57 -7.06
N GLU A 62 -1.42 -2.38 -7.14
CA GLU A 62 -1.37 -1.56 -8.36
C GLU A 62 -0.68 -2.34 -9.49
N ALA A 63 0.56 -2.80 -9.25
CA ALA A 63 1.35 -3.49 -10.27
C ALA A 63 0.71 -4.79 -10.78
N VAL A 64 0.09 -5.58 -9.91
CA VAL A 64 -0.57 -6.84 -10.33
C VAL A 64 -1.86 -6.59 -11.11
N VAL A 65 -2.53 -5.46 -10.90
CA VAL A 65 -3.75 -5.08 -11.64
C VAL A 65 -3.42 -4.38 -12.95
N GLU A 66 -2.42 -3.49 -12.96
CA GLU A 66 -2.08 -2.66 -14.12
C GLU A 66 -1.14 -3.39 -15.10
N ASP A 67 -0.14 -4.11 -14.61
CA ASP A 67 0.87 -4.75 -15.47
C ASP A 67 0.54 -6.24 -15.66
N PRO A 68 0.28 -6.71 -16.90
CA PRO A 68 -0.02 -8.12 -17.16
C PRO A 68 1.14 -9.06 -16.84
N ASP A 69 2.39 -8.57 -16.90
CA ASP A 69 3.61 -9.36 -16.67
C ASP A 69 3.88 -9.65 -15.18
N VAL A 70 3.19 -8.96 -14.27
CA VAL A 70 3.36 -9.17 -12.82
C VAL A 70 2.52 -10.37 -12.39
N ALA A 71 3.20 -11.39 -11.85
CA ALA A 71 2.57 -12.61 -11.38
C ALA A 71 1.78 -12.40 -10.07
N PRO A 72 0.59 -13.02 -9.91
CA PRO A 72 -0.25 -12.87 -8.73
C PRO A 72 0.25 -13.62 -7.48
N ASN A 73 1.30 -14.42 -7.62
CA ASN A 73 1.82 -15.33 -6.58
C ASN A 73 3.05 -14.77 -5.82
N LEU A 74 3.42 -13.50 -5.99
CA LEU A 74 4.65 -12.93 -5.41
C LEU A 74 4.54 -12.63 -3.89
N CYS A 75 3.35 -12.73 -3.29
CA CYS A 75 3.15 -12.50 -1.87
C CYS A 75 3.60 -13.69 -1.01
N VAL A 76 4.87 -13.69 -0.59
CA VAL A 76 5.47 -14.70 0.30
C VAL A 76 4.67 -14.96 1.60
N PRO A 77 4.21 -13.94 2.36
CA PRO A 77 3.44 -14.18 3.59
C PRO A 77 2.02 -14.70 3.31
N GLY A 78 1.41 -14.33 2.18
CA GLY A 78 0.05 -14.72 1.81
C GLY A 78 -0.07 -16.14 1.25
N LYS A 79 1.02 -16.68 0.68
CA LYS A 79 1.09 -18.04 0.11
C LYS A 79 -0.04 -18.29 -0.92
N ALA A 80 -0.36 -19.56 -1.15
CA ALA A 80 -1.34 -19.98 -2.16
C ALA A 80 -2.74 -19.36 -1.96
N ALA A 81 -3.22 -19.25 -0.71
CA ALA A 81 -4.57 -18.74 -0.43
C ALA A 81 -4.77 -17.28 -0.87
N VAL A 82 -3.73 -16.44 -0.79
CA VAL A 82 -3.78 -15.06 -1.31
C VAL A 82 -3.54 -15.05 -2.82
N ALA A 83 -2.63 -15.89 -3.33
CA ALA A 83 -2.34 -15.97 -4.75
C ALA A 83 -3.57 -16.37 -5.59
N GLU A 84 -4.38 -17.34 -5.13
CA GLU A 84 -5.60 -17.78 -5.80
C GLU A 84 -6.63 -16.65 -5.91
N LYS A 85 -6.90 -15.96 -4.79
CA LYS A 85 -7.86 -14.85 -4.77
C LYS A 85 -7.42 -13.67 -5.64
N VAL A 86 -6.12 -13.35 -5.63
CA VAL A 86 -5.58 -12.28 -6.49
C VAL A 86 -5.65 -12.69 -7.96
N ALA A 87 -5.41 -13.96 -8.28
CA ALA A 87 -5.57 -14.51 -9.62
C ALA A 87 -7.03 -14.46 -10.11
N GLU A 88 -8.00 -14.80 -9.26
CA GLU A 88 -9.43 -14.68 -9.56
C GLU A 88 -9.83 -13.23 -9.89
N LEU A 89 -9.35 -12.26 -9.10
CA LEU A 89 -9.66 -10.84 -9.30
C LEU A 89 -8.95 -10.23 -10.53
N THR A 90 -7.72 -10.66 -10.82
CA THR A 90 -6.93 -10.14 -11.94
C THR A 90 -7.11 -10.92 -13.25
N GLY A 91 -7.86 -12.02 -13.22
CA GLY A 91 -8.04 -12.92 -14.37
C GLY A 91 -6.77 -13.65 -14.81
N LYS A 92 -5.72 -13.66 -13.97
CA LYS A 92 -4.42 -14.27 -14.25
C LYS A 92 -4.36 -15.69 -13.69
N LYS A 93 -3.49 -16.54 -14.25
CA LYS A 93 -3.24 -17.86 -13.65
C LYS A 93 -2.28 -17.73 -12.46
N ALA A 94 -2.72 -18.18 -11.28
CA ALA A 94 -1.82 -18.39 -10.16
C ALA A 94 -0.98 -19.66 -10.40
N GLU A 95 0.26 -19.49 -10.84
CA GLU A 95 1.21 -20.59 -10.84
C GLU A 95 1.66 -20.90 -9.42
N ALA A 96 1.92 -22.18 -9.12
CA ALA A 96 2.39 -22.60 -7.81
C ALA A 96 3.79 -22.01 -7.54
N SER A 97 3.86 -21.04 -6.63
CA SER A 97 5.14 -20.49 -6.17
C SER A 97 5.83 -21.48 -5.26
N GLU A 98 7.09 -21.81 -5.56
CA GLU A 98 7.93 -22.57 -4.64
C GLU A 98 8.20 -21.78 -3.35
N PRO A 99 8.19 -22.43 -2.18
CA PRO A 99 8.49 -21.76 -0.92
C PRO A 99 9.96 -21.33 -0.88
N LYS A 100 10.19 -20.02 -0.79
CA LYS A 100 11.53 -19.46 -0.58
C LYS A 100 11.87 -19.49 0.92
N TYR A 101 12.85 -20.30 1.29
CA TYR A 101 13.37 -20.35 2.66
C TYR A 101 14.59 -19.45 2.81
N ALA A 102 14.57 -18.59 3.83
CA ALA A 102 15.75 -17.83 4.20
C ALA A 102 16.77 -18.76 4.85
N HIS A 103 17.85 -19.09 4.13
CA HIS A 103 18.99 -19.81 4.70
C HIS A 103 19.96 -18.85 5.38
N LEU A 104 20.05 -18.95 6.71
CA LEU A 104 21.09 -18.28 7.48
C LEU A 104 22.41 -19.03 7.27
N LYS A 105 23.28 -18.49 6.40
CA LYS A 105 24.65 -19.01 6.23
C LYS A 105 25.58 -18.66 7.39
N CYS A 106 25.19 -17.69 8.22
CA CYS A 106 25.95 -17.30 9.40
C CYS A 106 25.56 -18.19 10.60
N ARG A 107 26.57 -18.76 11.26
CA ARG A 107 26.41 -19.66 12.42
C ARG A 107 26.27 -18.94 13.77
N GLY A 108 26.00 -17.62 13.76
CA GLY A 108 25.70 -16.80 14.94
C GLY A 108 26.47 -17.19 16.21
N THR A 109 27.75 -16.86 16.31
CA THR A 109 28.52 -17.07 17.55
C THR A 109 28.15 -16.00 18.58
N LYS A 110 28.00 -16.40 19.86
CA LYS A 110 27.56 -15.52 20.97
C LYS A 110 28.64 -14.62 21.58
N THR A 111 29.83 -14.52 21.00
CA THR A 111 30.96 -13.78 21.60
C THR A 111 31.26 -12.52 20.80
N ALA A 112 30.83 -11.38 21.35
CA ALA A 112 31.33 -10.04 21.02
C ALA A 112 32.51 -9.69 21.96
#